data_AF-A0A7L4RIT3-F1
#
_entry.id   AF-A0A7L4RIT3-F1
#
_cell.length_a   1.000
_cell.length_b   1.000
_cell.length_c   1.000
_cell.angle_alpha   90.00
_cell.angle_beta   90.00
_cell.angle_gamma   90.00
#
_symmetry.space_group_name_H-M   'P 1'
#
loop_
_entity.id
_entity.type
_entity.pdbx_description
1 polymer ?
#
loop_
_entity_poly.entity_id
_entity_poly.type
_entity_poly.pdbx_seq_one_letter_code
_entity_poly.pdbx_strand_id
1 'polypeptide(L)'
;MKGKSKSTFGAAGKIVAAGVVAAAIITAPAIFEKCNPLTEPSVKPRMEEPEKKAPMESSGKISEDKKTDISKLFSNRSENLKTDEELLEMVPEKHRPILGQQLKAFADKGATQEQQESYARIAQWVISNDNYIHPLILFNVNSLVVRSGGIPALNSMRFIAEETNDKKMIFQLIYAFNALVKNPNFKPEMLNEEFVRNFVSVTDSINKKTKLSEKTEIYRFADTPGILACLFGNPNSKPEMLTQEFAEKISETINTAVRRTGGGKQGNSMLYLIETAFGNPNFKPAMLDEDFADKMSAITNMMSVSGGEWAGTRLETLYSHPDFWTTDLIDFIHASAVVDQLGIKEEPEIILNFVYATKVIGDEKTLELHKKCGIMYFMRYTKAMLEKAYASLDSAYEKDAHNSVIIYNKNDWNKAFYNDWKALDVFKKSPRLFIYEVDSDKEFFATIEDISDNYGRINAIVIGGHGNPNSIELGASSGDRGNIDMSDKHELEVLRDSFVETPQVVIVGCSTGKKANGIAAMISDAWDAELWAPTMPSDVITEDEGKKVIMDLLTLEPVDKTVIDVDANGKMHMNALYEVVKFKDGILQKDK
;
A
#
# COMPACT_ATOMS: atom_id res chain seq x y z
N MET A 1 -20.30 6.15 -74.93
CA MET A 1 -18.97 5.52 -75.17
C MET A 1 -18.66 4.66 -73.94
N LYS A 2 -18.81 3.33 -73.99
CA LYS A 2 -17.73 2.34 -74.26
C LYS A 2 -16.43 2.66 -73.48
N GLY A 3 -15.87 1.81 -72.62
CA GLY A 3 -16.23 0.45 -72.28
C GLY A 3 -15.26 -0.21 -71.28
N LYS A 4 -15.63 -1.45 -70.96
CA LYS A 4 -14.89 -2.48 -70.22
C LYS A 4 -13.41 -2.61 -70.62
N SER A 5 -12.55 -2.88 -69.64
CA SER A 5 -11.49 -3.89 -69.82
C SER A 5 -11.44 -4.80 -68.58
N LYS A 6 -11.57 -6.10 -68.87
CA LYS A 6 -11.10 -7.21 -68.04
C LYS A 6 -9.73 -7.59 -68.58
N SER A 7 -8.77 -7.90 -67.72
CA SER A 7 -7.71 -8.86 -68.08
C SER A 7 -7.35 -9.73 -66.89
N THR A 8 -7.59 -11.01 -67.09
CA THR A 8 -7.17 -12.20 -66.36
C THR A 8 -5.69 -12.48 -66.54
N PHE A 9 -4.98 -12.83 -65.46
CA PHE A 9 -3.87 -13.79 -65.36
C PHE A 9 -3.78 -14.15 -63.86
N GLY A 10 -3.70 -15.38 -63.38
CA GLY A 10 -3.35 -16.64 -64.03
C GLY A 10 -2.05 -17.20 -63.43
N ALA A 11 -2.18 -17.94 -62.33
CA ALA A 11 -1.34 -19.05 -61.85
C ALA A 11 0.04 -18.83 -61.18
N ALA A 12 0.10 -19.38 -59.96
CA ALA A 12 1.16 -20.22 -59.36
C ALA A 12 2.51 -19.60 -58.97
N GLY A 13 2.70 -19.44 -57.65
CA GLY A 13 4.00 -19.39 -57.00
C GLY A 13 3.88 -19.76 -55.51
N LYS A 14 4.18 -21.01 -55.17
CA LYS A 14 4.41 -21.46 -53.79
C LYS A 14 5.67 -20.76 -53.26
N ILE A 15 5.61 -20.06 -52.12
CA ILE A 15 6.77 -19.89 -51.23
C ILE A 15 6.30 -19.99 -49.78
N VAL A 16 6.94 -20.90 -49.07
CA VAL A 16 6.90 -21.15 -47.63
C VAL A 16 7.61 -20.00 -46.91
N ALA A 17 7.02 -19.45 -45.85
CA ALA A 17 7.73 -18.63 -44.88
C ALA A 17 7.32 -19.01 -43.46
N ALA A 18 7.99 -20.03 -42.95
CA ALA A 18 8.20 -20.25 -41.54
C ALA A 18 9.65 -19.81 -41.22
N GLY A 19 9.85 -19.11 -40.11
CA GLY A 19 11.15 -19.01 -39.44
C GLY A 19 11.94 -17.73 -39.64
N VAL A 20 11.63 -16.69 -38.85
CA VAL A 20 12.58 -15.62 -38.50
C VAL A 20 12.35 -15.21 -37.04
N VAL A 21 12.76 -16.05 -36.07
CA VAL A 21 13.03 -15.65 -34.67
C VAL A 21 14.24 -16.43 -34.10
N ALA A 22 15.22 -16.79 -34.93
CA ALA A 22 16.41 -17.50 -34.46
C ALA A 22 17.65 -17.07 -35.26
N ALA A 23 18.12 -15.85 -35.03
CA ALA A 23 19.47 -15.41 -35.43
C ALA A 23 19.83 -14.07 -34.75
N ALA A 24 20.08 -14.10 -33.44
CA ALA A 24 20.79 -13.02 -32.74
C ALA A 24 21.68 -13.55 -31.61
N ILE A 25 22.22 -14.76 -31.78
CA ILE A 25 23.27 -15.31 -30.93
C ILE A 25 24.39 -15.74 -31.89
N ILE A 26 25.62 -15.31 -31.58
CA ILE A 26 26.91 -15.63 -32.23
C ILE A 26 27.36 -14.61 -33.32
N THR A 27 28.09 -13.57 -32.93
CA THR A 27 29.52 -13.33 -33.29
C THR A 27 29.94 -11.89 -32.95
N ALA A 28 30.88 -11.71 -32.02
CA ALA A 28 32.15 -11.00 -32.22
C ALA A 28 32.97 -10.88 -30.91
N PRO A 29 34.31 -10.83 -30.98
CA PRO A 29 35.21 -11.36 -29.96
C PRO A 29 36.07 -10.30 -29.24
N ALA A 30 36.60 -10.70 -28.08
CA ALA A 30 37.92 -10.36 -27.53
C ALA A 30 38.44 -8.91 -27.66
N ILE A 31 38.29 -8.14 -26.58
CA ILE A 31 39.30 -7.16 -26.14
C ILE A 31 39.46 -7.31 -24.62
N PHE A 32 40.48 -8.07 -24.20
CA PHE A 32 41.01 -8.08 -22.84
C PHE A 32 42.44 -7.55 -22.91
N GLU A 33 42.66 -6.31 -22.50
CA GLU A 33 44.00 -5.84 -22.11
C GLU A 33 43.98 -5.37 -20.66
N LYS A 34 44.80 -6.08 -19.87
CA LYS A 34 45.66 -5.60 -18.77
C LYS A 34 45.04 -4.64 -17.75
N CYS A 35 44.76 -5.18 -16.57
CA CYS A 35 45.16 -4.54 -15.31
C CYS A 35 45.65 -5.59 -14.31
N ASN A 36 46.82 -5.32 -13.72
CA ASN A 36 47.51 -6.13 -12.73
C ASN A 36 46.70 -6.27 -11.42
N PRO A 37 46.84 -7.39 -10.67
CA PRO A 37 46.28 -7.53 -9.34
C PRO A 37 47.20 -6.90 -8.30
N LEU A 38 46.66 -5.98 -7.50
CA LEU A 38 47.26 -5.61 -6.22
C LEU A 38 46.90 -6.68 -5.19
N THR A 39 47.95 -7.31 -4.69
CA THR A 39 47.97 -8.23 -3.55
C THR A 39 47.73 -7.46 -2.24
N GLU A 40 46.75 -7.87 -1.45
CA GLU A 40 46.70 -7.59 -0.02
C GLU A 40 46.17 -8.80 0.78
N PRO A 41 46.54 -8.91 2.08
CA PRO A 41 46.86 -10.18 2.70
C PRO A 41 45.67 -10.88 3.36
N SER A 42 45.75 -12.22 3.36
CA SER A 42 44.81 -13.13 4.00
C SER A 42 44.89 -13.06 5.53
N VAL A 43 43.90 -12.44 6.15
CA VAL A 43 43.60 -12.64 7.57
C VAL A 43 42.73 -13.88 7.70
N LYS A 44 43.31 -14.96 8.23
CA LYS A 44 42.57 -16.19 8.58
C LYS A 44 41.59 -15.89 9.72
N PRO A 45 40.28 -16.18 9.60
CA PRO A 45 39.41 -16.20 10.75
C PRO A 45 39.68 -17.48 11.56
N ARG A 46 39.86 -17.29 12.86
CA ARG A 46 39.98 -18.32 13.89
C ARG A 46 38.62 -19.02 14.01
N MET A 47 38.54 -20.29 13.61
CA MET A 47 37.38 -21.13 13.90
C MET A 47 37.38 -21.44 15.39
N GLU A 48 36.43 -20.86 16.13
CA GLU A 48 36.05 -21.34 17.45
C GLU A 48 35.06 -22.50 17.29
N GLU A 49 35.31 -23.58 18.02
CA GLU A 49 34.48 -24.79 18.05
C GLU A 49 33.07 -24.46 18.56
N PRO A 50 32.01 -25.05 17.98
CA PRO A 50 30.68 -24.90 18.55
C PRO A 50 30.57 -25.70 19.85
N GLU A 51 30.25 -24.99 20.94
CA GLU A 51 29.86 -25.58 22.21
C GLU A 51 28.71 -26.58 22.01
N LYS A 52 28.91 -27.79 22.56
CA LYS A 52 27.91 -28.86 22.64
C LYS A 52 26.70 -28.36 23.45
N LYS A 53 25.59 -28.08 22.78
CA LYS A 53 24.29 -27.90 23.44
C LYS A 53 23.83 -29.23 24.06
N ALA A 54 23.48 -29.16 25.34
CA ALA A 54 22.87 -30.23 26.11
C ALA A 54 21.53 -30.69 25.49
N PRO A 55 21.12 -31.96 25.68
CA PRO A 55 19.88 -32.47 25.13
C PRO A 55 18.67 -31.78 25.80
N MET A 56 17.78 -31.21 24.98
CA MET A 56 16.45 -30.79 25.42
C MET A 56 15.68 -32.01 25.91
N GLU A 57 15.25 -31.96 27.17
CA GLU A 57 14.31 -32.90 27.75
C GLU A 57 13.00 -32.91 26.97
N SER A 58 12.50 -34.13 26.75
CA SER A 58 11.28 -34.46 26.04
C SER A 58 10.08 -33.69 26.59
N SER A 59 9.44 -32.89 25.74
CA SER A 59 8.10 -32.36 25.94
C SER A 59 7.13 -33.49 26.25
N GLY A 60 6.49 -33.41 27.42
CA GLY A 60 5.50 -34.36 27.90
C GLY A 60 4.38 -34.58 26.89
N LYS A 61 4.00 -35.85 26.73
CA LYS A 61 2.80 -36.28 26.04
C LYS A 61 1.59 -35.57 26.65
N ILE A 62 0.94 -34.70 25.87
CA ILE A 62 -0.43 -34.29 26.15
C ILE A 62 -1.31 -35.52 25.89
N SER A 63 -1.96 -36.00 26.94
CA SER A 63 -2.90 -37.13 26.89
C SER A 63 -4.06 -36.83 25.94
N GLU A 64 -4.45 -37.81 25.12
CA GLU A 64 -5.59 -37.77 24.18
C GLU A 64 -6.98 -37.59 24.83
N ASP A 65 -7.07 -37.46 26.17
CA ASP A 65 -8.32 -37.46 26.93
C ASP A 65 -9.01 -36.10 27.14
N LYS A 66 -8.75 -35.08 26.29
CA LYS A 66 -9.47 -33.78 26.37
C LYS A 66 -10.12 -33.32 25.07
N LYS A 67 -10.67 -34.25 24.28
CA LYS A 67 -11.83 -33.90 23.43
C LYS A 67 -13.06 -33.78 24.32
N THR A 68 -13.13 -32.66 25.05
CA THR A 68 -14.40 -32.23 25.64
C THR A 68 -15.37 -32.10 24.47
N ASP A 69 -16.48 -32.80 24.54
CA ASP A 69 -17.54 -32.75 23.54
C ASP A 69 -18.13 -31.34 23.55
N ILE A 70 -17.56 -30.44 22.73
CA ILE A 70 -17.89 -29.01 22.67
C ILE A 70 -19.38 -28.80 22.36
N SER A 71 -20.01 -29.76 21.68
CA SER A 71 -21.47 -29.77 21.44
C SER A 71 -22.30 -29.72 22.73
N LYS A 72 -21.76 -30.18 23.86
CA LYS A 72 -22.42 -30.15 25.19
C LYS A 72 -22.32 -28.81 25.90
N LEU A 73 -21.43 -27.90 25.48
CA LEU A 73 -21.36 -26.53 26.02
C LEU A 73 -22.44 -25.61 25.44
N PHE A 74 -23.09 -26.00 24.33
CA PHE A 74 -23.94 -25.09 23.54
C PHE A 74 -25.33 -25.66 23.16
N SER A 75 -25.62 -26.92 23.48
CA SER A 75 -26.97 -27.50 23.32
C SER A 75 -27.96 -27.07 24.41
N ASN A 76 -27.48 -26.42 25.48
CA ASN A 76 -28.35 -25.76 26.45
C ASN A 76 -28.60 -24.32 25.97
N ARG A 77 -29.71 -24.09 25.25
CA ARG A 77 -30.39 -22.80 25.34
C ARG A 77 -30.68 -22.59 26.81
N SER A 78 -29.93 -21.70 27.44
CA SER A 78 -30.22 -21.31 28.80
C SER A 78 -31.59 -20.67 28.78
N GLU A 79 -32.57 -21.25 29.48
CA GLU A 79 -33.87 -20.60 29.67
C GLU A 79 -33.74 -19.28 30.44
N ASN A 80 -32.56 -19.03 31.04
CA ASN A 80 -32.21 -17.81 31.75
C ASN A 80 -31.03 -17.10 31.09
N LEU A 81 -31.28 -15.92 30.52
CA LEU A 81 -30.21 -15.12 29.94
C LEU A 81 -29.32 -14.52 31.05
N LYS A 82 -28.00 -14.55 30.85
CA LYS A 82 -26.96 -14.06 31.78
C LYS A 82 -26.90 -12.53 31.83
N THR A 83 -26.64 -11.95 32.98
CA THR A 83 -26.37 -10.51 33.14
C THR A 83 -24.99 -10.13 32.63
N ASP A 84 -24.75 -8.84 32.38
CA ASP A 84 -23.43 -8.34 31.95
C ASP A 84 -22.32 -8.70 32.94
N GLU A 85 -22.58 -8.64 34.25
CA GLU A 85 -21.65 -9.11 35.28
C GLU A 85 -21.33 -10.60 35.14
N GLU A 86 -22.35 -11.44 34.94
CA GLU A 86 -22.17 -12.88 34.72
C GLU A 86 -21.41 -13.17 33.41
N LEU A 87 -21.53 -12.30 32.40
CA LEU A 87 -20.77 -12.37 31.16
C LEU A 87 -19.31 -11.94 31.36
N LEU A 88 -19.04 -10.91 32.17
CA LEU A 88 -17.69 -10.48 32.52
C LEU A 88 -16.94 -11.51 33.37
N GLU A 89 -17.66 -12.27 34.18
CA GLU A 89 -17.07 -13.37 34.95
C GLU A 89 -16.64 -14.55 34.08
N MET A 90 -17.12 -14.65 32.84
CA MET A 90 -16.69 -15.68 31.90
C MET A 90 -15.23 -15.51 31.47
N VAL A 91 -14.64 -14.33 31.67
CA VAL A 91 -13.27 -14.03 31.23
C VAL A 91 -12.33 -13.69 32.39
N PRO A 92 -11.03 -14.03 32.29
CA PRO A 92 -10.00 -13.59 33.23
C PRO A 92 -10.04 -12.08 33.50
N GLU A 93 -9.78 -11.71 34.75
CA GLU A 93 -9.92 -10.35 35.27
C GLU A 93 -9.23 -9.28 34.40
N LYS A 94 -8.03 -9.57 33.90
CA LYS A 94 -7.24 -8.68 33.03
C LYS A 94 -7.94 -8.28 31.71
N HIS A 95 -8.95 -9.01 31.27
CA HIS A 95 -9.70 -8.75 30.03
C HIS A 95 -11.10 -8.15 30.26
N ARG A 96 -11.58 -8.13 31.51
CA ARG A 96 -12.90 -7.61 31.85
C ARG A 96 -13.10 -6.14 31.46
N PRO A 97 -12.12 -5.22 31.59
CA PRO A 97 -12.32 -3.84 31.16
C PRO A 97 -12.62 -3.71 29.66
N ILE A 98 -11.89 -4.46 28.82
CA ILE A 98 -12.07 -4.45 27.36
C ILE A 98 -13.42 -5.07 26.99
N LEU A 99 -13.72 -6.26 27.53
CA LEU A 99 -15.00 -6.93 27.28
C LEU A 99 -16.19 -6.08 27.78
N GLY A 100 -16.06 -5.40 28.92
CA GLY A 100 -17.10 -4.54 29.47
C GLY A 100 -17.36 -3.30 28.62
N GLN A 101 -16.31 -2.65 28.12
CA GLN A 101 -16.46 -1.55 27.16
C GLN A 101 -17.18 -2.02 25.88
N GLN A 102 -16.90 -3.24 25.43
CA GLN A 102 -17.49 -3.81 24.22
C GLN A 102 -18.94 -4.25 24.42
N LEU A 103 -19.26 -4.95 25.52
CA LEU A 103 -20.63 -5.31 25.88
C LEU A 103 -21.49 -4.06 26.04
N LYS A 104 -20.96 -3.02 26.69
CA LYS A 104 -21.64 -1.72 26.78
C LYS A 104 -21.86 -1.09 25.40
N ALA A 105 -20.85 -1.08 24.54
CA ALA A 105 -21.00 -0.55 23.18
C ALA A 105 -22.03 -1.34 22.35
N PHE A 106 -22.16 -2.64 22.57
CA PHE A 106 -23.19 -3.49 21.96
C PHE A 106 -24.57 -3.10 22.48
N ALA A 107 -24.73 -2.98 23.80
CA ALA A 107 -25.98 -2.57 24.43
C ALA A 107 -26.43 -1.18 23.94
N ASP A 108 -25.51 -0.21 23.89
CA ASP A 108 -25.76 1.15 23.40
C ASP A 108 -26.19 1.20 21.92
N LYS A 109 -25.89 0.14 21.14
CA LYS A 109 -26.28 -0.03 19.73
C LYS A 109 -27.53 -0.91 19.55
N GLY A 110 -28.18 -1.31 20.64
CA GLY A 110 -29.42 -2.08 20.61
C GLY A 110 -29.21 -3.60 20.48
N ALA A 111 -28.04 -4.12 20.85
CA ALA A 111 -27.80 -5.55 20.82
C ALA A 111 -28.67 -6.31 21.83
N THR A 112 -29.27 -7.42 21.40
CA THR A 112 -30.08 -8.26 22.31
C THR A 112 -29.17 -8.95 23.35
N GLN A 113 -29.73 -9.32 24.49
CA GLN A 113 -28.98 -10.03 25.52
C GLN A 113 -28.38 -11.36 25.00
N GLU A 114 -29.10 -12.08 24.12
CA GLU A 114 -28.58 -13.27 23.43
C GLU A 114 -27.34 -12.97 22.56
N GLN A 115 -27.29 -11.77 21.94
CA GLN A 115 -26.12 -11.33 21.18
C GLN A 115 -24.94 -11.07 22.12
N GLN A 116 -25.20 -10.39 23.22
CA GLN A 116 -24.19 -10.09 24.22
C GLN A 116 -23.62 -11.37 24.85
N GLU A 117 -24.45 -12.37 25.13
CA GLU A 117 -23.98 -13.68 25.59
C GLU A 117 -23.12 -14.41 24.56
N SER A 118 -23.58 -14.44 23.31
CA SER A 118 -22.85 -15.10 22.23
C SER A 118 -21.47 -14.45 22.06
N TYR A 119 -21.41 -13.13 22.20
CA TYR A 119 -20.18 -12.37 22.12
C TYR A 119 -19.24 -12.71 23.28
N ALA A 120 -19.77 -12.72 24.51
CA ALA A 120 -19.01 -13.09 25.71
C ALA A 120 -18.49 -14.54 25.65
N ARG A 121 -19.26 -15.47 25.08
CA ARG A 121 -18.81 -16.87 24.85
C ARG A 121 -17.67 -16.95 23.86
N ILE A 122 -17.74 -16.20 22.75
CA ILE A 122 -16.66 -16.12 21.76
C ILE A 122 -15.43 -15.47 22.39
N ALA A 123 -15.61 -14.36 23.11
CA ALA A 123 -14.53 -13.68 23.82
C ALA A 123 -13.87 -14.62 24.83
N GLN A 124 -14.64 -15.30 25.67
CA GLN A 124 -14.13 -16.32 26.61
C GLN A 124 -13.38 -17.43 25.90
N TRP A 125 -13.93 -17.95 24.79
CA TRP A 125 -13.29 -19.00 24.02
C TRP A 125 -11.93 -18.54 23.48
N VAL A 126 -11.85 -17.35 22.88
CA VAL A 126 -10.59 -16.74 22.42
C VAL A 126 -9.64 -16.55 23.60
N ILE A 127 -10.14 -16.09 24.75
CA ILE A 127 -9.33 -15.84 25.96
C ILE A 127 -8.76 -17.08 26.58
N SER A 128 -9.54 -18.15 26.62
CA SER A 128 -9.11 -19.42 27.19
C SER A 128 -8.12 -20.16 26.29
N ASN A 129 -7.95 -19.71 25.04
CA ASN A 129 -7.20 -20.43 24.02
C ASN A 129 -5.90 -19.76 23.55
N ASP A 130 -5.57 -18.53 23.96
CA ASP A 130 -4.35 -17.88 23.45
C ASP A 130 -3.64 -16.96 24.46
N ASN A 131 -2.30 -16.99 24.44
CA ASN A 131 -1.44 -16.24 25.36
C ASN A 131 -1.05 -14.84 24.86
N TYR A 132 -1.28 -14.46 23.60
CA TYR A 132 -0.70 -13.21 23.06
C TYR A 132 -1.52 -12.39 22.04
N ILE A 133 -2.79 -12.71 21.74
CA ILE A 133 -3.54 -11.99 20.68
C ILE A 133 -4.92 -11.55 21.18
N HIS A 134 -4.98 -10.73 22.24
CA HIS A 134 -6.24 -10.41 22.93
C HIS A 134 -6.97 -9.14 22.49
N PRO A 135 -6.29 -7.98 22.38
CA PRO A 135 -7.01 -6.73 22.10
C PRO A 135 -7.48 -6.62 20.64
N LEU A 136 -6.67 -7.08 19.69
CA LEU A 136 -6.95 -6.97 18.24
C LEU A 136 -8.14 -7.83 17.78
N ILE A 137 -8.30 -9.03 18.34
CA ILE A 137 -9.45 -9.90 18.03
C ILE A 137 -10.73 -9.26 18.53
N LEU A 138 -10.75 -8.87 19.79
CA LEU A 138 -11.93 -8.26 20.40
C LEU A 138 -12.29 -6.93 19.70
N PHE A 139 -11.30 -6.14 19.27
CA PHE A 139 -11.49 -4.93 18.49
C PHE A 139 -12.12 -5.19 17.11
N ASN A 140 -11.62 -6.19 16.37
CA ASN A 140 -12.18 -6.55 15.06
C ASN A 140 -13.62 -7.05 15.19
N VAL A 141 -13.91 -7.86 16.20
CA VAL A 141 -15.28 -8.33 16.49
C VAL A 141 -16.20 -7.16 16.85
N ASN A 142 -15.73 -6.21 17.65
CA ASN A 142 -16.50 -5.02 18.00
C ASN A 142 -16.83 -4.18 16.74
N SER A 143 -15.85 -4.01 15.84
CA SER A 143 -16.05 -3.28 14.58
C SER A 143 -17.10 -3.93 13.66
N LEU A 144 -17.16 -5.26 13.66
CA LEU A 144 -18.12 -6.06 12.90
C LEU A 144 -19.53 -5.89 13.46
N VAL A 145 -19.72 -6.03 14.77
CA VAL A 145 -21.07 -6.01 15.36
C VAL A 145 -21.67 -4.60 15.39
N VAL A 146 -20.87 -3.58 15.73
CA VAL A 146 -21.34 -2.18 15.79
C VAL A 146 -21.78 -1.66 14.42
N ARG A 147 -21.19 -2.15 13.33
CA ARG A 147 -21.50 -1.70 11.96
C ARG A 147 -22.52 -2.57 11.22
N SER A 148 -22.61 -3.86 11.54
CA SER A 148 -23.50 -4.81 10.83
C SER A 148 -24.83 -5.10 11.55
N GLY A 149 -25.00 -4.68 12.80
CA GLY A 149 -26.32 -4.58 13.44
C GLY A 149 -27.06 -5.88 13.76
N GLY A 150 -26.41 -6.96 14.24
CA GLY A 150 -27.14 -8.02 14.98
C GLY A 150 -26.59 -9.45 15.03
N ILE A 151 -27.41 -10.36 15.60
CA ILE A 151 -27.28 -11.84 15.77
C ILE A 151 -26.51 -12.57 14.65
N PRO A 152 -26.70 -12.25 13.35
CA PRO A 152 -26.01 -12.94 12.27
C PRO A 152 -24.47 -12.90 12.35
N ALA A 153 -23.89 -11.80 12.83
CA ALA A 153 -22.43 -11.68 12.98
C ALA A 153 -21.88 -12.65 14.04
N LEU A 154 -22.63 -12.84 15.12
CA LEU A 154 -22.24 -13.71 16.23
C LEU A 154 -22.37 -15.19 15.90
N ASN A 155 -23.42 -15.57 15.17
CA ASN A 155 -23.56 -16.93 14.66
C ASN A 155 -22.46 -17.27 13.64
N SER A 156 -22.03 -16.30 12.83
CA SER A 156 -20.95 -16.51 11.86
C SER A 156 -19.60 -16.74 12.54
N MET A 157 -19.30 -15.97 13.58
CA MET A 157 -18.08 -16.18 14.38
C MET A 157 -18.11 -17.49 15.16
N ARG A 158 -19.28 -17.88 15.69
CA ARG A 158 -19.47 -19.18 16.35
C ARG A 158 -19.18 -20.32 15.37
N PHE A 159 -19.78 -20.29 14.19
CA PHE A 159 -19.59 -21.32 13.17
C PHE A 159 -18.12 -21.42 12.73
N ILE A 160 -17.44 -20.29 12.50
CA ILE A 160 -16.00 -20.27 12.16
C ILE A 160 -15.18 -20.94 13.27
N ALA A 161 -15.47 -20.64 14.54
CA ALA A 161 -14.78 -21.25 15.67
C ALA A 161 -15.08 -22.75 15.84
N GLU A 162 -16.26 -23.21 15.39
CA GLU A 162 -16.68 -24.62 15.46
C GLU A 162 -16.01 -25.48 14.38
N GLU A 163 -15.78 -24.94 13.19
CA GLU A 163 -15.29 -25.70 12.03
C GLU A 163 -13.76 -25.78 11.93
N THR A 164 -13.00 -24.95 12.66
CA THR A 164 -11.52 -25.00 12.63
C THR A 164 -10.89 -25.16 14.00
N ASN A 165 -9.91 -26.08 14.09
CA ASN A 165 -9.08 -26.29 15.27
C ASN A 165 -7.78 -25.45 15.24
N ASP A 166 -7.52 -24.70 14.17
CA ASP A 166 -6.32 -23.86 14.02
C ASP A 166 -6.63 -22.41 14.42
N LYS A 167 -6.05 -22.01 15.56
CA LYS A 167 -6.26 -20.70 16.17
C LYS A 167 -5.77 -19.53 15.32
N LYS A 168 -4.71 -19.72 14.52
CA LYS A 168 -4.23 -18.67 13.60
C LYS A 168 -5.16 -18.50 12.41
N MET A 169 -5.65 -19.62 11.90
CA MET A 169 -6.63 -19.63 10.81
C MET A 169 -7.92 -18.90 11.21
N ILE A 170 -8.36 -19.02 12.47
CA ILE A 170 -9.53 -18.29 12.99
C ILE A 170 -9.33 -16.78 12.93
N PHE A 171 -8.18 -16.27 13.37
CA PHE A 171 -7.89 -14.83 13.32
C PHE A 171 -8.01 -14.27 11.91
N GLN A 172 -7.44 -14.99 10.94
CA GLN A 172 -7.35 -14.55 9.57
C GLN A 172 -8.70 -14.70 8.86
N LEU A 173 -9.47 -15.74 9.18
CA LEU A 173 -10.87 -15.89 8.76
C LEU A 173 -11.74 -14.71 9.23
N ILE A 174 -11.57 -14.27 10.49
CA ILE A 174 -12.28 -13.09 11.01
C ILE A 174 -11.89 -11.83 10.22
N TYR A 175 -10.61 -11.67 9.88
CA TYR A 175 -10.13 -10.55 9.08
C TYR A 175 -10.73 -10.56 7.65
N ALA A 176 -10.71 -11.71 6.99
CA ALA A 176 -11.30 -11.91 5.67
C ALA A 176 -12.79 -11.61 5.63
N PHE A 177 -13.50 -12.10 6.65
CA PHE A 177 -14.91 -11.86 6.82
C PHE A 177 -15.22 -10.39 7.11
N ASN A 178 -14.41 -9.70 7.93
CA ASN A 178 -14.55 -8.26 8.16
C ASN A 178 -14.42 -7.44 6.88
N ALA A 179 -13.47 -7.78 6.01
CA ALA A 179 -13.34 -7.13 4.72
C ALA A 179 -14.58 -7.37 3.83
N LEU A 180 -15.11 -8.59 3.82
CA LEU A 180 -16.32 -8.95 3.07
C LEU A 180 -17.56 -8.19 3.53
N VAL A 181 -17.78 -8.06 4.84
CA VAL A 181 -18.93 -7.31 5.37
C VAL A 181 -18.82 -5.81 5.09
N LYS A 182 -17.60 -5.27 4.93
CA LYS A 182 -17.36 -3.87 4.52
C LYS A 182 -17.49 -3.64 3.02
N ASN A 183 -17.63 -4.71 2.22
CA ASN A 183 -17.78 -4.62 0.78
C ASN A 183 -19.09 -3.90 0.42
N PRO A 184 -19.09 -2.93 -0.51
CA PRO A 184 -20.31 -2.22 -0.92
C PRO A 184 -21.37 -3.12 -1.60
N ASN A 185 -20.98 -4.27 -2.15
CA ASN A 185 -21.90 -5.26 -2.72
C ASN A 185 -22.48 -6.23 -1.68
N PHE A 186 -21.93 -6.26 -0.47
CA PHE A 186 -22.42 -7.13 0.59
C PHE A 186 -23.74 -6.57 1.15
N LYS A 187 -24.77 -7.43 1.18
CA LYS A 187 -26.05 -7.10 1.79
C LYS A 187 -26.23 -7.89 3.08
N PRO A 188 -26.70 -7.29 4.18
CA PRO A 188 -26.85 -7.99 5.46
C PRO A 188 -27.64 -9.31 5.37
N GLU A 189 -28.62 -9.41 4.48
CA GLU A 189 -29.45 -10.60 4.29
C GLU A 189 -28.69 -11.79 3.70
N MET A 190 -27.52 -11.55 3.11
CA MET A 190 -26.62 -12.60 2.64
C MET A 190 -25.97 -13.35 3.81
N LEU A 191 -26.02 -12.80 5.03
CA LEU A 191 -25.41 -13.40 6.20
C LEU A 191 -26.30 -14.49 6.82
N ASN A 192 -26.35 -15.63 6.13
CA ASN A 192 -27.08 -16.82 6.54
C ASN A 192 -26.17 -18.05 6.64
N GLU A 193 -26.69 -19.16 7.16
CA GLU A 193 -25.92 -20.39 7.43
C GLU A 193 -25.31 -21.00 6.16
N GLU A 194 -26.01 -20.95 5.03
CA GLU A 194 -25.51 -21.44 3.74
C GLU A 194 -24.29 -20.62 3.28
N PHE A 195 -24.38 -19.30 3.37
CA PHE A 195 -23.29 -18.40 3.03
C PHE A 195 -22.04 -18.66 3.87
N VAL A 196 -22.19 -18.80 5.19
CA VAL A 196 -21.04 -19.05 6.08
C VAL A 196 -20.43 -20.43 5.81
N ARG A 197 -21.25 -21.46 5.57
CA ARG A 197 -20.76 -22.77 5.13
C ARG A 197 -19.95 -22.68 3.86
N ASN A 198 -20.44 -21.94 2.85
CA ASN A 198 -19.73 -21.74 1.60
C ASN A 198 -18.41 -20.98 1.83
N PHE A 199 -18.41 -19.93 2.64
CA PHE A 199 -17.20 -19.18 2.98
C PHE A 199 -16.12 -20.05 3.63
N VAL A 200 -16.49 -20.85 4.64
CA VAL A 200 -15.56 -21.76 5.32
C VAL A 200 -15.09 -22.86 4.39
N SER A 201 -16.01 -23.46 3.60
CA SER A 201 -15.68 -24.51 2.63
C SER A 201 -14.73 -24.01 1.55
N VAL A 202 -14.93 -22.80 1.03
CA VAL A 202 -14.02 -22.14 0.07
C VAL A 202 -12.65 -21.93 0.69
N THR A 203 -12.61 -21.40 1.92
CA THR A 203 -11.34 -21.13 2.60
C THR A 203 -10.56 -22.40 2.87
N ASP A 204 -11.22 -23.43 3.38
CA ASP A 204 -10.64 -24.75 3.63
C ASP A 204 -10.18 -25.42 2.32
N SER A 205 -10.98 -25.31 1.25
CA SER A 205 -10.61 -25.81 -0.07
C SER A 205 -9.36 -25.14 -0.62
N ILE A 206 -9.26 -23.81 -0.52
CA ILE A 206 -8.05 -23.10 -0.95
C ILE A 206 -6.87 -23.56 -0.10
N ASN A 207 -6.97 -23.54 1.23
CA ASN A 207 -5.90 -23.99 2.12
C ASN A 207 -5.40 -25.41 1.82
N LYS A 208 -6.31 -26.37 1.62
CA LYS A 208 -5.97 -27.77 1.31
C LYS A 208 -5.31 -27.94 -0.05
N LYS A 209 -5.73 -27.13 -1.05
CA LYS A 209 -5.26 -27.25 -2.43
C LYS A 209 -4.02 -26.41 -2.70
N THR A 210 -3.79 -25.34 -1.95
CA THR A 210 -2.56 -24.55 -2.03
C THR A 210 -1.43 -25.27 -1.31
N LYS A 211 -0.41 -25.71 -2.06
CA LYS A 211 0.73 -26.48 -1.49
C LYS A 211 1.78 -25.58 -0.82
N LEU A 212 1.33 -24.57 -0.08
CA LEU A 212 2.21 -23.57 0.52
C LEU A 212 3.01 -24.14 1.70
N SER A 213 2.41 -25.03 2.49
CA SER A 213 2.94 -25.47 3.78
C SER A 213 4.17 -26.37 3.76
N GLU A 214 4.58 -26.94 2.62
CA GLU A 214 5.70 -27.91 2.60
C GLU A 214 7.09 -27.28 2.45
N LYS A 215 7.21 -26.00 2.07
CA LYS A 215 8.51 -25.36 1.78
C LYS A 215 8.70 -23.92 2.28
N THR A 216 7.68 -23.25 2.81
CA THR A 216 7.77 -21.86 3.27
C THR A 216 7.67 -21.78 4.79
N GLU A 217 8.74 -22.17 5.49
CA GLU A 217 8.80 -22.12 6.97
C GLU A 217 8.73 -20.70 7.56
N ILE A 218 8.83 -19.63 6.76
CA ILE A 218 9.28 -18.32 7.28
C ILE A 218 8.19 -17.23 7.34
N TYR A 219 7.05 -17.29 6.65
CA TYR A 219 6.09 -16.17 6.70
C TYR A 219 4.62 -16.58 6.90
N ARG A 220 4.07 -16.15 8.05
CA ARG A 220 2.71 -16.39 8.57
C ARG A 220 1.67 -15.33 8.15
N PHE A 221 1.97 -14.50 7.15
CA PHE A 221 1.18 -13.30 6.85
C PHE A 221 0.42 -13.34 5.51
N ALA A 222 0.87 -14.13 4.53
CA ALA A 222 0.19 -14.28 3.25
C ALA A 222 -0.49 -15.65 3.18
N ASP A 223 -1.41 -15.87 4.10
CA ASP A 223 -2.29 -17.04 4.13
C ASP A 223 -3.53 -16.80 3.27
N THR A 224 -4.18 -17.90 2.89
CA THR A 224 -5.44 -17.88 2.15
C THR A 224 -6.43 -16.85 2.69
N PRO A 225 -6.63 -16.69 4.01
CA PRO A 225 -7.57 -15.67 4.46
C PRO A 225 -7.08 -14.23 4.29
N GLY A 226 -5.77 -13.92 4.32
CA GLY A 226 -5.26 -12.60 3.91
C GLY A 226 -5.62 -12.27 2.45
N ILE A 227 -5.41 -13.24 1.55
CA ILE A 227 -5.79 -13.15 0.13
C ILE A 227 -7.31 -12.92 -0.02
N LEU A 228 -8.10 -13.69 0.72
CA LEU A 228 -9.55 -13.53 0.73
C LEU A 228 -9.97 -12.17 1.33
N ALA A 229 -9.28 -11.65 2.33
CA ALA A 229 -9.58 -10.35 2.91
C ALA A 229 -9.40 -9.23 1.89
N CYS A 230 -8.28 -9.20 1.19
CA CYS A 230 -8.07 -8.18 0.16
C CYS A 230 -9.07 -8.32 -0.98
N LEU A 231 -9.31 -9.54 -1.44
CA LEU A 231 -10.34 -9.79 -2.46
C LEU A 231 -11.72 -9.33 -2.00
N PHE A 232 -12.11 -9.63 -0.77
CA PHE A 232 -13.44 -9.28 -0.29
C PHE A 232 -13.56 -7.81 0.10
N GLY A 233 -12.47 -7.10 0.35
CA GLY A 233 -12.45 -5.64 0.41
C GLY A 233 -12.69 -4.96 -0.94
N ASN A 234 -12.53 -5.69 -2.05
CA ASN A 234 -12.66 -5.16 -3.40
C ASN A 234 -14.11 -4.87 -3.80
N PRO A 235 -14.46 -3.65 -4.26
CA PRO A 235 -15.82 -3.29 -4.67
C PRO A 235 -16.38 -4.08 -5.87
N ASN A 236 -15.56 -4.84 -6.60
CA ASN A 236 -16.02 -5.72 -7.69
C ASN A 236 -16.30 -7.16 -7.25
N SER A 237 -15.88 -7.54 -6.05
CA SER A 237 -16.15 -8.87 -5.50
C SER A 237 -17.61 -8.96 -5.06
N LYS A 238 -18.23 -10.10 -5.37
CA LYS A 238 -19.63 -10.37 -5.03
C LYS A 238 -19.73 -11.57 -4.09
N PRO A 239 -20.55 -11.52 -3.03
CA PRO A 239 -20.65 -12.61 -2.06
C PRO A 239 -21.10 -13.95 -2.70
N GLU A 240 -21.92 -13.90 -3.76
CA GLU A 240 -22.40 -15.08 -4.50
C GLU A 240 -21.29 -15.84 -5.24
N MET A 241 -20.08 -15.26 -5.30
CA MET A 241 -18.92 -15.90 -5.91
C MET A 241 -18.30 -16.97 -5.03
N LEU A 242 -18.69 -17.07 -3.75
CA LEU A 242 -18.23 -18.10 -2.81
C LEU A 242 -18.74 -19.49 -3.22
N THR A 243 -18.08 -20.08 -4.20
CA THR A 243 -18.40 -21.37 -4.79
C THR A 243 -17.16 -22.26 -4.82
N GLN A 244 -17.38 -23.57 -4.99
CA GLN A 244 -16.29 -24.52 -5.14
C GLN A 244 -15.40 -24.23 -6.36
N GLU A 245 -16.02 -23.87 -7.50
CA GLU A 245 -15.32 -23.47 -8.72
C GLU A 245 -14.43 -22.25 -8.49
N PHE A 246 -14.93 -21.26 -7.73
CA PHE A 246 -14.17 -20.08 -7.38
C PHE A 246 -12.95 -20.40 -6.51
N ALA A 247 -13.12 -21.26 -5.50
CA ALA A 247 -12.01 -21.75 -4.67
C ALA A 247 -10.94 -22.46 -5.51
N GLU A 248 -11.37 -23.28 -6.47
CA GLU A 248 -10.49 -23.98 -7.41
C GLU A 248 -9.69 -23.01 -8.27
N LYS A 249 -10.36 -22.02 -8.85
CA LYS A 249 -9.72 -21.00 -9.69
C LYS A 249 -8.65 -20.21 -8.93
N ILE A 250 -8.95 -19.73 -7.73
CA ILE A 250 -7.95 -19.05 -6.88
C ILE A 250 -6.76 -19.99 -6.60
N SER A 251 -7.04 -21.22 -6.17
CA SER A 251 -6.01 -22.18 -5.80
C SER A 251 -5.08 -22.48 -6.98
N GLU A 252 -5.65 -22.66 -8.17
CA GLU A 252 -4.90 -22.92 -9.40
C GLU A 252 -4.05 -21.72 -9.81
N THR A 253 -4.60 -20.50 -9.77
CA THR A 253 -3.86 -19.27 -10.03
C THR A 253 -2.68 -19.12 -9.07
N ILE A 254 -2.89 -19.29 -7.76
CA ILE A 254 -1.83 -19.19 -6.74
C ILE A 254 -0.76 -20.27 -6.98
N ASN A 255 -1.17 -21.53 -7.10
CA ASN A 255 -0.23 -22.64 -7.30
C ASN A 255 0.60 -22.47 -8.58
N THR A 256 -0.03 -21.98 -9.65
CA THR A 256 0.65 -21.72 -10.92
C THR A 256 1.66 -20.59 -10.79
N ALA A 257 1.28 -19.48 -10.15
CA ALA A 257 2.16 -18.35 -9.93
C ALA A 257 3.38 -18.73 -9.06
N VAL A 258 3.14 -19.38 -7.91
CA VAL A 258 4.21 -19.82 -6.99
C VAL A 258 5.13 -20.86 -7.62
N ARG A 259 4.59 -21.78 -8.44
CA ARG A 259 5.40 -22.77 -9.17
C ARG A 259 6.35 -22.10 -10.16
N ARG A 260 5.89 -21.05 -10.86
CA ARG A 260 6.66 -20.31 -11.86
C ARG A 260 7.77 -19.43 -11.25
N THR A 261 7.66 -19.07 -9.97
CA THR A 261 8.75 -18.36 -9.25
C THR A 261 9.74 -19.29 -8.56
N GLY A 262 9.61 -20.62 -8.71
CA GLY A 262 10.49 -21.58 -8.04
C GLY A 262 10.23 -21.76 -6.54
N GLY A 263 9.17 -21.15 -5.99
CA GLY A 263 8.80 -21.23 -4.57
C GLY A 263 9.71 -20.43 -3.61
N GLY A 264 9.81 -20.87 -2.35
CA GLY A 264 10.68 -20.26 -1.34
C GLY A 264 10.36 -18.79 -1.04
N LYS A 265 11.40 -17.94 -0.89
CA LYS A 265 11.23 -16.50 -0.60
C LYS A 265 10.46 -15.77 -1.71
N GLN A 266 10.65 -16.16 -2.97
CA GLN A 266 9.98 -15.55 -4.13
C GLN A 266 8.49 -15.91 -4.16
N GLY A 267 8.14 -17.13 -3.72
CA GLY A 267 6.75 -17.53 -3.51
C GLY A 267 6.01 -16.67 -2.48
N ASN A 268 6.70 -16.16 -1.45
CA ASN A 268 6.05 -15.27 -0.47
C ASN A 268 5.78 -13.88 -1.05
N SER A 269 6.77 -13.30 -1.75
CA SER A 269 6.56 -12.04 -2.46
C SER A 269 5.42 -12.15 -3.49
N MET A 270 5.30 -13.32 -4.14
CA MET A 270 4.18 -13.61 -5.03
C MET A 270 2.83 -13.59 -4.31
N LEU A 271 2.71 -14.25 -3.16
CA LEU A 271 1.44 -14.29 -2.43
C LEU A 271 1.01 -12.90 -1.98
N TYR A 272 1.96 -12.11 -1.46
CA TYR A 272 1.71 -10.71 -1.10
C TYR A 272 1.27 -9.88 -2.32
N LEU A 273 1.84 -10.18 -3.48
CA LEU A 273 1.46 -9.54 -4.72
C LEU A 273 0.02 -9.86 -5.13
N ILE A 274 -0.34 -11.15 -5.08
CA ILE A 274 -1.68 -11.63 -5.37
C ILE A 274 -2.70 -11.01 -4.39
N GLU A 275 -2.36 -10.97 -3.10
CA GLU A 275 -3.17 -10.31 -2.08
C GLU A 275 -3.41 -8.84 -2.43
N THR A 276 -2.35 -8.08 -2.72
CA THR A 276 -2.49 -6.65 -3.07
C THR A 276 -3.29 -6.45 -4.34
N ALA A 277 -3.03 -7.28 -5.34
CA ALA A 277 -3.76 -7.29 -6.59
C ALA A 277 -5.27 -7.46 -6.34
N PHE A 278 -5.65 -8.39 -5.48
CA PHE A 278 -7.05 -8.64 -5.18
C PHE A 278 -7.73 -7.45 -4.48
N GLY A 279 -6.99 -6.64 -3.70
CA GLY A 279 -7.52 -5.45 -3.04
C GLY A 279 -7.80 -4.25 -3.94
N ASN A 280 -7.36 -4.27 -5.20
CA ASN A 280 -7.48 -3.11 -6.07
C ASN A 280 -8.88 -2.93 -6.69
N PRO A 281 -9.45 -1.71 -6.70
CA PRO A 281 -10.79 -1.45 -7.23
C PRO A 281 -10.99 -1.77 -8.72
N ASN A 282 -9.94 -1.97 -9.51
CA ASN A 282 -10.01 -2.35 -10.92
C ASN A 282 -9.81 -3.85 -11.16
N PHE A 283 -9.35 -4.61 -10.16
CA PHE A 283 -9.29 -6.06 -10.27
C PHE A 283 -10.70 -6.64 -10.40
N LYS A 284 -10.85 -7.60 -11.32
CA LYS A 284 -12.08 -8.36 -11.52
C LYS A 284 -11.78 -9.84 -11.30
N PRO A 285 -12.57 -10.57 -10.52
CA PRO A 285 -12.31 -12.00 -10.30
C PRO A 285 -12.28 -12.86 -11.57
N ALA A 286 -12.91 -12.41 -12.67
CA ALA A 286 -12.81 -13.06 -13.97
C ALA A 286 -11.36 -13.15 -14.47
N MET A 287 -10.48 -12.23 -14.05
CA MET A 287 -9.05 -12.18 -14.36
C MET A 287 -8.24 -13.31 -13.70
N LEU A 288 -8.83 -14.11 -12.80
CA LEU A 288 -8.13 -15.25 -12.20
C LEU A 288 -7.91 -16.35 -13.23
N ASP A 289 -6.89 -16.26 -14.07
CA ASP A 289 -6.57 -17.24 -15.10
C ASP A 289 -5.07 -17.49 -15.21
N GLU A 290 -4.66 -18.29 -16.20
CA GLU A 290 -3.27 -18.65 -16.42
C GLU A 290 -2.42 -17.44 -16.87
N ASP A 291 -3.00 -16.53 -17.66
CA ASP A 291 -2.35 -15.31 -18.15
C ASP A 291 -2.05 -14.36 -16.98
N PHE A 292 -3.00 -14.16 -16.08
CA PHE A 292 -2.77 -13.41 -14.85
C PHE A 292 -1.65 -14.04 -14.01
N ALA A 293 -1.69 -15.36 -13.81
CA ALA A 293 -0.61 -16.05 -13.09
C ALA A 293 0.76 -15.89 -13.77
N ASP A 294 0.81 -15.87 -15.11
CA ASP A 294 2.04 -15.66 -15.89
C ASP A 294 2.61 -14.27 -15.68
N LYS A 295 1.76 -13.24 -15.80
CA LYS A 295 2.15 -11.84 -15.62
C LYS A 295 2.71 -11.59 -14.23
N MET A 296 2.01 -12.08 -13.21
CA MET A 296 2.45 -11.96 -11.81
C MET A 296 3.82 -12.60 -11.61
N SER A 297 4.01 -13.81 -12.17
CA SER A 297 5.27 -14.57 -12.10
C SER A 297 6.42 -13.89 -12.79
N ALA A 298 6.20 -13.38 -14.00
CA ALA A 298 7.20 -12.64 -14.76
C ALA A 298 7.68 -11.42 -13.96
N ILE A 299 6.74 -10.60 -13.49
CA ILE A 299 7.01 -9.40 -12.68
C ILE A 299 7.78 -9.76 -11.40
N THR A 300 7.35 -10.80 -10.68
CA THR A 300 8.02 -11.22 -9.44
C THR A 300 9.44 -11.74 -9.69
N ASN A 301 9.64 -12.53 -10.75
CA ASN A 301 10.96 -13.05 -11.11
C ASN A 301 11.90 -11.90 -11.49
N MET A 302 11.41 -10.92 -12.25
CA MET A 302 12.18 -9.74 -12.61
C MET A 302 12.59 -8.92 -11.37
N MET A 303 11.66 -8.70 -10.45
CA MET A 303 11.96 -7.98 -9.20
C MET A 303 12.86 -8.76 -8.24
N SER A 304 12.87 -10.08 -8.33
CA SER A 304 13.78 -10.90 -7.52
C SER A 304 15.24 -10.74 -7.96
N VAL A 305 15.47 -10.45 -9.24
CA VAL A 305 16.82 -10.20 -9.79
C VAL A 305 17.39 -8.88 -9.25
N SER A 306 16.54 -7.91 -8.85
CA SER A 306 17.01 -6.65 -8.25
C SER A 306 17.49 -6.77 -6.80
N GLY A 307 17.47 -7.97 -6.21
CA GLY A 307 18.15 -8.29 -4.94
C GLY A 307 17.57 -7.61 -3.69
N GLY A 308 16.42 -6.94 -3.79
CA GLY A 308 15.83 -6.19 -2.69
C GLY A 308 14.90 -7.01 -1.82
N GLU A 309 15.18 -7.06 -0.52
CA GLU A 309 14.22 -7.49 0.53
C GLU A 309 12.89 -6.71 0.46
N TRP A 310 12.90 -5.56 -0.22
CA TRP A 310 11.77 -4.66 -0.44
C TRP A 310 10.99 -4.88 -1.74
N ALA A 311 11.27 -5.94 -2.50
CA ALA A 311 10.53 -6.27 -3.73
C ALA A 311 9.01 -6.37 -3.50
N GLY A 312 8.59 -6.94 -2.36
CA GLY A 312 7.17 -7.07 -2.00
C GLY A 312 6.46 -5.73 -1.84
N THR A 313 7.03 -4.79 -1.08
CA THR A 313 6.43 -3.47 -0.83
C THR A 313 6.38 -2.61 -2.11
N ARG A 314 7.39 -2.76 -2.98
CA ARG A 314 7.44 -2.10 -4.31
C ARG A 314 6.28 -2.55 -5.18
N LEU A 315 6.09 -3.85 -5.22
CA LEU A 315 5.06 -4.52 -5.99
C LEU A 315 3.66 -4.28 -5.40
N GLU A 316 3.51 -4.14 -4.09
CA GLU A 316 2.25 -3.72 -3.49
C GLU A 316 1.80 -2.35 -4.00
N THR A 317 2.70 -1.37 -4.06
CA THR A 317 2.29 -0.05 -4.56
C THR A 317 1.83 -0.14 -6.01
N LEU A 318 2.55 -0.93 -6.82
CA LEU A 318 2.24 -1.17 -8.21
C LEU A 318 0.83 -1.74 -8.42
N TYR A 319 0.46 -2.77 -7.66
CA TYR A 319 -0.86 -3.37 -7.79
C TYR A 319 -1.95 -2.65 -7.01
N SER A 320 -1.62 -1.78 -6.05
CA SER A 320 -2.61 -0.92 -5.40
C SER A 320 -2.93 0.35 -6.20
N HIS A 321 -2.06 0.74 -7.15
CA HIS A 321 -2.28 1.88 -8.02
C HIS A 321 -3.46 1.60 -8.98
N PRO A 322 -4.45 2.51 -9.10
CA PRO A 322 -5.66 2.26 -9.91
C PRO A 322 -5.33 2.07 -11.40
N ASP A 323 -4.34 2.78 -11.92
CA ASP A 323 -4.07 2.83 -13.37
C ASP A 323 -3.12 1.72 -13.91
N PHE A 324 -2.66 0.76 -13.09
CA PHE A 324 -1.54 -0.13 -13.45
C PHE A 324 -1.92 -1.47 -14.18
N TRP A 325 -3.20 -1.82 -14.28
CA TRP A 325 -3.67 -3.21 -14.51
C TRP A 325 -3.47 -3.85 -15.88
N THR A 326 -2.96 -3.12 -16.86
CA THR A 326 -2.87 -3.60 -18.25
C THR A 326 -1.46 -3.97 -18.69
N THR A 327 -0.52 -4.04 -17.74
CA THR A 327 0.89 -4.25 -18.02
C THR A 327 1.21 -5.71 -18.35
N ASP A 328 1.96 -5.93 -19.42
CA ASP A 328 2.54 -7.23 -19.79
C ASP A 328 4.07 -7.19 -19.93
N LEU A 329 4.69 -8.34 -20.25
CA LEU A 329 6.14 -8.45 -20.43
C LEU A 329 6.67 -7.63 -21.61
N ILE A 330 5.86 -7.44 -22.67
CA ILE A 330 6.24 -6.64 -23.84
C ILE A 330 6.36 -5.19 -23.43
N ASP A 331 5.45 -4.71 -22.58
CA ASP A 331 5.51 -3.35 -22.03
C ASP A 331 6.83 -3.12 -21.27
N PHE A 332 7.35 -4.14 -20.56
CA PHE A 332 8.66 -4.03 -19.90
C PHE A 332 9.84 -3.93 -20.86
N ILE A 333 9.90 -4.79 -21.87
CA ILE A 333 10.98 -4.72 -22.89
C ILE A 333 10.97 -3.36 -23.58
N HIS A 334 9.77 -2.87 -23.90
CA HIS A 334 9.58 -1.53 -24.47
C HIS A 334 10.07 -0.44 -23.53
N ALA A 335 9.65 -0.43 -22.27
CA ALA A 335 10.09 0.55 -21.29
C ALA A 335 11.60 0.50 -21.00
N SER A 336 12.22 -0.70 -21.00
CA SER A 336 13.68 -0.85 -20.88
C SER A 336 14.37 -0.09 -22.01
N ALA A 337 13.92 -0.28 -23.25
CA ALA A 337 14.46 0.43 -24.41
C ALA A 337 14.25 1.96 -24.31
N VAL A 338 13.16 2.42 -23.70
CA VAL A 338 12.93 3.85 -23.42
C VAL A 338 13.90 4.36 -22.34
N VAL A 339 14.12 3.62 -21.26
CA VAL A 339 15.08 3.96 -20.19
C VAL A 339 16.52 4.01 -20.73
N ASP A 340 16.89 3.04 -21.56
CA ASP A 340 18.18 2.99 -22.26
C ASP A 340 18.40 4.21 -23.15
N GLN A 341 17.38 4.62 -23.93
CA GLN A 341 17.45 5.82 -24.78
C GLN A 341 17.70 7.11 -24.00
N LEU A 342 17.27 7.14 -22.73
CA LEU A 342 17.47 8.27 -21.83
C LEU A 342 18.84 8.26 -21.14
N GLY A 343 19.62 7.18 -21.30
CA GLY A 343 20.91 7.02 -20.62
C GLY A 343 20.76 6.86 -19.11
N ILE A 344 19.57 6.48 -18.65
CA ILE A 344 19.29 6.20 -17.24
C ILE A 344 19.81 4.81 -16.92
N LYS A 345 20.40 4.64 -15.74
CA LYS A 345 20.80 3.33 -15.26
C LYS A 345 19.56 2.42 -15.17
N GLU A 346 19.60 1.28 -15.87
CA GLU A 346 18.55 0.28 -15.84
C GLU A 346 18.44 -0.32 -14.43
N GLU A 347 17.51 0.19 -13.65
CA GLU A 347 17.05 -0.40 -12.40
C GLU A 347 15.62 -0.89 -12.63
N PRO A 348 15.27 -2.15 -12.29
CA PRO A 348 13.95 -2.72 -12.56
C PRO A 348 12.80 -1.84 -12.07
N GLU A 349 13.01 -1.14 -10.96
CA GLU A 349 12.10 -0.16 -10.38
C GLU A 349 11.83 1.03 -11.28
N ILE A 350 12.87 1.60 -11.88
CA ILE A 350 12.75 2.70 -12.82
C ILE A 350 12.03 2.19 -14.06
N ILE A 351 12.43 1.03 -14.59
CA ILE A 351 11.77 0.44 -15.75
C ILE A 351 10.27 0.26 -15.48
N LEU A 352 9.87 -0.26 -14.31
CA LEU A 352 8.45 -0.40 -13.95
C LEU A 352 7.69 0.94 -13.91
N ASN A 353 8.32 2.04 -13.47
CA ASN A 353 7.70 3.35 -13.54
C ASN A 353 7.51 3.82 -14.99
N PHE A 354 8.46 3.53 -15.87
CA PHE A 354 8.35 3.82 -17.29
C PHE A 354 7.33 2.91 -17.99
N VAL A 355 7.23 1.64 -17.61
CA VAL A 355 6.16 0.74 -18.07
C VAL A 355 4.80 1.34 -17.75
N TYR A 356 4.61 1.76 -16.50
CA TYR A 356 3.38 2.41 -16.08
C TYR A 356 3.09 3.64 -16.94
N ALA A 357 4.04 4.58 -17.01
CA ALA A 357 3.85 5.85 -17.70
C ALA A 357 3.57 5.67 -19.20
N THR A 358 4.40 4.90 -19.90
CA THR A 358 4.22 4.64 -21.34
C THR A 358 2.86 4.01 -21.63
N LYS A 359 2.37 3.13 -20.73
CA LYS A 359 1.05 2.53 -20.86
C LYS A 359 -0.10 3.51 -20.63
N VAL A 360 -0.01 4.36 -19.61
CA VAL A 360 -1.14 5.20 -19.20
C VAL A 360 -1.23 6.51 -19.96
N ILE A 361 -0.10 7.10 -20.34
CA ILE A 361 0.00 8.42 -21.00
C ILE A 361 0.73 8.41 -22.35
N GLY A 362 1.35 7.28 -22.75
CA GLY A 362 2.06 7.14 -24.02
C GLY A 362 3.51 7.63 -23.97
N ASP A 363 4.35 7.05 -24.84
CA ASP A 363 5.80 7.28 -24.88
C ASP A 363 6.19 8.76 -25.00
N GLU A 364 5.52 9.50 -25.89
CA GLU A 364 5.82 10.92 -26.14
C GLU A 364 5.70 11.73 -24.84
N LYS A 365 4.56 11.59 -24.15
CA LYS A 365 4.31 12.31 -22.89
C LYS A 365 5.25 11.85 -21.79
N THR A 366 5.52 10.56 -21.69
CA THR A 366 6.47 10.00 -20.71
C THR A 366 7.87 10.58 -20.92
N LEU A 367 8.38 10.57 -22.16
CA LEU A 367 9.70 11.10 -22.50
C LEU A 367 9.79 12.60 -22.23
N GLU A 368 8.75 13.36 -22.58
CA GLU A 368 8.73 14.81 -22.37
C GLU A 368 8.67 15.17 -20.88
N LEU A 369 7.79 14.52 -20.10
CA LEU A 369 7.73 14.70 -18.65
C LEU A 369 9.04 14.32 -17.96
N HIS A 370 9.67 13.22 -18.35
CA HIS A 370 10.98 12.86 -17.81
C HIS A 370 12.02 13.95 -18.13
N LYS A 371 12.13 14.38 -19.39
CA LYS A 371 13.15 15.36 -19.83
C LYS A 371 12.95 16.74 -19.24
N LYS A 372 11.70 17.20 -19.12
CA LYS A 372 11.37 18.56 -18.68
C LYS A 372 11.21 18.66 -17.17
N CYS A 373 10.67 17.62 -16.55
CA CYS A 373 10.28 17.65 -15.15
C CYS A 373 11.13 16.72 -14.26
N GLY A 374 12.04 15.95 -14.85
CA GLY A 374 12.91 15.04 -14.11
C GLY A 374 12.20 13.83 -13.50
N ILE A 375 10.94 13.56 -13.88
CA ILE A 375 10.14 12.48 -13.27
C ILE A 375 10.77 11.13 -13.59
N MET A 376 11.08 10.39 -12.52
CA MET A 376 11.59 9.03 -12.52
C MET A 376 10.55 8.07 -11.91
N TYR A 377 9.81 8.54 -10.90
CA TYR A 377 8.83 7.73 -10.18
C TYR A 377 7.40 8.05 -10.61
N PHE A 378 7.09 7.83 -11.89
CA PHE A 378 5.77 8.09 -12.47
C PHE A 378 4.59 7.49 -11.68
N MET A 379 4.78 6.36 -11.00
CA MET A 379 3.74 5.69 -10.24
C MET A 379 3.34 6.40 -8.93
N ARG A 380 4.05 7.47 -8.53
CA ARG A 380 3.59 8.37 -7.47
C ARG A 380 2.40 9.23 -7.89
N TYR A 381 2.07 9.21 -9.18
CA TYR A 381 1.07 10.10 -9.77
C TYR A 381 0.05 9.31 -10.58
N THR A 382 -1.22 9.65 -10.40
CA THR A 382 -2.30 9.04 -11.19
C THR A 382 -2.21 9.49 -12.65
N LYS A 383 -2.81 8.72 -13.57
CA LYS A 383 -2.87 9.07 -14.99
C LYS A 383 -3.39 10.50 -15.21
N ALA A 384 -4.46 10.87 -14.51
CA ALA A 384 -5.07 12.19 -14.63
C ALA A 384 -4.12 13.32 -14.21
N MET A 385 -3.30 13.09 -13.17
CA MET A 385 -2.28 14.04 -12.75
C MET A 385 -1.17 14.17 -13.79
N LEU A 386 -0.69 13.04 -14.34
CA LEU A 386 0.36 13.04 -15.37
C LEU A 386 -0.09 13.71 -16.67
N GLU A 387 -1.33 13.45 -17.12
CA GLU A 387 -1.89 14.11 -18.31
C GLU A 387 -2.03 15.62 -18.11
N LYS A 388 -2.40 16.05 -16.90
CA LYS A 388 -2.50 17.46 -16.55
C LYS A 388 -1.12 18.13 -16.41
N ALA A 389 -0.15 17.42 -15.81
CA ALA A 389 1.23 17.88 -15.74
C ALA A 389 1.80 18.11 -17.13
N TYR A 390 1.57 17.17 -18.05
CA TYR A 390 1.96 17.29 -19.44
C TYR A 390 1.31 18.50 -20.13
N ALA A 391 -0.01 18.65 -20.01
CA ALA A 391 -0.72 19.79 -20.59
C ALA A 391 -0.23 21.14 -20.03
N SER A 392 0.14 21.18 -18.76
CA SER A 392 0.61 22.40 -18.08
C SER A 392 1.97 22.90 -18.58
N LEU A 393 2.74 22.06 -19.28
CA LEU A 393 3.99 22.46 -19.95
C LEU A 393 3.75 23.39 -21.15
N ASP A 394 2.54 23.43 -21.71
CA ASP A 394 2.17 24.45 -22.69
C ASP A 394 1.86 25.78 -21.97
N SER A 395 2.66 26.81 -22.23
CA SER A 395 2.44 28.16 -21.69
C SER A 395 1.05 28.74 -21.96
N ALA A 396 0.37 28.30 -23.02
CA ALA A 396 -0.98 28.72 -23.36
C ALA A 396 -2.08 27.95 -22.61
N TYR A 397 -1.77 26.79 -22.03
CA TYR A 397 -2.73 25.99 -21.28
C TYR A 397 -3.10 26.70 -19.98
N GLU A 398 -4.38 27.09 -19.88
CA GLU A 398 -4.95 27.74 -18.69
C GLU A 398 -4.08 28.91 -18.16
N LYS A 399 -3.62 29.77 -19.09
CA LYS A 399 -2.62 30.83 -18.87
C LYS A 399 -2.87 31.78 -17.68
N ASP A 400 -4.12 31.96 -17.26
CA ASP A 400 -4.50 32.85 -16.15
C ASP A 400 -4.99 32.09 -14.91
N ALA A 401 -4.88 30.76 -14.91
CA ALA A 401 -5.37 29.93 -13.83
C ALA A 401 -4.33 29.75 -12.71
N HIS A 402 -4.80 29.23 -11.58
CA HIS A 402 -3.94 28.99 -10.42
C HIS A 402 -2.92 27.88 -10.67
N ASN A 403 -1.65 28.19 -10.41
CA ASN A 403 -0.55 27.23 -10.54
C ASN A 403 -0.40 26.44 -9.24
N SER A 404 -0.67 25.14 -9.31
CA SER A 404 -0.28 24.19 -8.26
C SER A 404 0.99 23.46 -8.68
N VAL A 405 1.92 23.28 -7.75
CA VAL A 405 3.20 22.62 -8.00
C VAL A 405 3.39 21.48 -7.01
N ILE A 406 3.88 20.33 -7.49
CA ILE A 406 4.32 19.22 -6.67
C ILE A 406 5.80 19.02 -6.98
N ILE A 407 6.67 19.15 -5.98
CA ILE A 407 8.10 18.90 -6.13
C ILE A 407 8.49 17.80 -5.13
N TYR A 408 8.97 16.67 -5.64
CA TYR A 408 9.45 15.55 -4.83
C TYR A 408 10.94 15.29 -5.01
N ASN A 409 11.54 14.61 -4.04
CA ASN A 409 12.90 14.10 -4.14
C ASN A 409 13.03 13.00 -5.22
N LYS A 410 14.11 13.06 -6.03
CA LYS A 410 14.51 11.97 -6.94
C LYS A 410 15.15 10.79 -6.20
N ASN A 411 15.63 11.00 -4.97
CA ASN A 411 16.29 9.95 -4.19
C ASN A 411 15.39 9.43 -3.06
N ASP A 412 14.44 8.57 -3.38
CA ASP A 412 13.55 7.92 -2.41
C ASP A 412 13.97 6.47 -2.20
N TRP A 413 15.08 6.33 -1.48
CA TRP A 413 15.78 5.07 -1.29
C TRP A 413 14.91 4.00 -0.62
N ASN A 414 13.98 4.41 0.26
CA ASN A 414 13.03 3.51 0.94
C ASN A 414 11.63 3.51 0.34
N LYS A 415 11.34 4.39 -0.64
CA LYS A 415 10.07 4.42 -1.38
C LYS A 415 8.91 4.88 -0.53
N ALA A 416 9.19 5.73 0.46
CA ALA A 416 8.19 6.22 1.41
C ALA A 416 7.00 6.90 0.70
N PHE A 417 7.24 7.49 -0.46
CA PHE A 417 6.29 8.37 -1.13
C PHE A 417 5.44 7.69 -2.21
N TYR A 418 5.64 6.39 -2.45
CA TYR A 418 4.93 5.67 -3.51
C TYR A 418 3.41 5.62 -3.30
N ASN A 419 2.94 5.71 -2.06
CA ASN A 419 1.51 5.71 -1.74
C ASN A 419 0.90 7.11 -1.64
N ASP A 420 1.69 8.16 -1.82
CA ASP A 420 1.24 9.54 -1.67
C ASP A 420 0.25 9.93 -2.77
N TRP A 421 0.21 9.19 -3.88
CA TRP A 421 -0.79 9.40 -4.95
C TRP A 421 -2.21 9.48 -4.41
N LYS A 422 -2.55 8.75 -3.33
CA LYS A 422 -3.89 8.78 -2.71
C LYS A 422 -4.22 10.16 -2.16
N ALA A 423 -3.25 10.77 -1.49
CA ALA A 423 -3.39 12.08 -0.91
C ALA A 423 -3.27 13.16 -2.01
N LEU A 424 -2.32 13.00 -2.93
CA LEU A 424 -2.06 13.92 -4.03
C LEU A 424 -3.17 13.92 -5.10
N ASP A 425 -4.00 12.88 -5.20
CA ASP A 425 -5.08 12.74 -6.19
C ASP A 425 -6.07 13.93 -6.17
N VAL A 426 -6.11 14.68 -5.07
CA VAL A 426 -6.89 15.90 -4.96
C VAL A 426 -6.43 17.00 -5.93
N PHE A 427 -5.14 17.06 -6.27
CA PHE A 427 -4.55 18.03 -7.19
C PHE A 427 -4.95 17.80 -8.65
N LYS A 428 -5.56 16.66 -9.01
CA LYS A 428 -6.13 16.48 -10.36
C LYS A 428 -7.24 17.48 -10.68
N LYS A 429 -7.83 18.10 -9.65
CA LYS A 429 -8.83 19.17 -9.79
C LYS A 429 -8.21 20.56 -9.89
N SER A 430 -6.91 20.71 -9.64
CA SER A 430 -6.21 21.98 -9.88
C SER A 430 -6.40 22.37 -11.35
N PRO A 431 -6.69 23.63 -11.68
CA PRO A 431 -6.74 24.09 -13.06
C PRO A 431 -5.44 23.74 -13.80
N ARG A 432 -4.31 24.23 -13.25
CA ARG A 432 -2.96 23.98 -13.75
C ARG A 432 -2.12 23.26 -12.69
N LEU A 433 -1.40 22.21 -13.09
CA LEU A 433 -0.63 21.36 -12.19
C LEU A 433 0.74 21.08 -12.78
N PHE A 434 1.78 21.41 -12.04
CA PHE A 434 3.16 21.08 -12.34
C PHE A 434 3.64 19.98 -11.40
N ILE A 435 4.39 19.01 -11.93
CA ILE A 435 4.96 17.92 -11.14
C ILE A 435 6.42 17.82 -11.53
N TYR A 436 7.32 17.95 -10.56
CA TYR A 436 8.75 17.87 -10.75
C TYR A 436 9.37 16.90 -9.74
N GLU A 437 10.41 16.20 -10.16
CA GLU A 437 11.32 15.54 -9.24
C GLU A 437 12.68 16.21 -9.36
N VAL A 438 13.31 16.51 -8.22
CA VAL A 438 14.59 17.24 -8.14
C VAL A 438 15.59 16.45 -7.28
N ASP A 439 16.88 16.62 -7.55
CA ASP A 439 17.98 15.91 -6.82
C ASP A 439 18.88 16.87 -6.03
N SER A 440 18.52 18.16 -5.94
CA SER A 440 19.25 19.18 -5.19
C SER A 440 18.38 20.39 -4.84
N ASP A 441 18.81 21.15 -3.86
CA ASP A 441 18.35 22.50 -3.51
C ASP A 441 18.39 23.45 -4.72
N LYS A 442 19.49 23.41 -5.49
CA LYS A 442 19.65 24.22 -6.69
C LYS A 442 18.62 23.90 -7.76
N GLU A 443 18.37 22.61 -8.02
CA GLU A 443 17.31 22.19 -8.94
C GLU A 443 15.93 22.63 -8.42
N PHE A 444 15.70 22.57 -7.11
CA PHE A 444 14.47 23.02 -6.47
C PHE A 444 14.22 24.52 -6.69
N PHE A 445 15.19 25.38 -6.36
CA PHE A 445 15.06 26.82 -6.53
C PHE A 445 14.87 27.21 -8.01
N ALA A 446 15.70 26.65 -8.90
CA ALA A 446 15.59 26.91 -10.33
C ALA A 446 14.24 26.47 -10.92
N THR A 447 13.65 25.38 -10.41
CA THR A 447 12.32 24.91 -10.83
C THR A 447 11.23 25.91 -10.44
N ILE A 448 11.29 26.48 -9.23
CA ILE A 448 10.30 27.48 -8.77
C ILE A 448 10.40 28.76 -9.60
N GLU A 449 11.61 29.25 -9.87
CA GLU A 449 11.85 30.41 -10.72
C GLU A 449 11.34 30.17 -12.14
N ASP A 450 11.71 29.04 -12.76
CA ASP A 450 11.28 28.68 -14.12
C ASP A 450 9.75 28.63 -14.24
N ILE A 451 9.06 28.08 -13.23
CA ILE A 451 7.60 28.03 -13.24
C ILE A 451 7.02 29.44 -13.16
N SER A 452 7.51 30.27 -12.25
CA SER A 452 7.03 31.65 -12.09
C SER A 452 7.23 32.48 -13.35
N ASP A 453 8.43 32.42 -13.92
CA ASP A 453 8.81 33.25 -15.07
C ASP A 453 8.07 32.88 -16.35
N ASN A 454 7.80 31.58 -16.56
CA ASN A 454 7.18 31.10 -17.80
C ASN A 454 5.67 30.91 -17.70
N TYR A 455 5.14 30.63 -16.52
CA TYR A 455 3.75 30.21 -16.33
C TYR A 455 2.98 31.04 -15.30
N GLY A 456 3.65 31.98 -14.62
CA GLY A 456 3.05 32.86 -13.62
C GLY A 456 3.18 32.33 -12.19
N ARG A 457 2.75 33.16 -11.24
CA ARG A 457 2.96 32.93 -9.80
C ARG A 457 2.31 31.67 -9.28
N ILE A 458 2.96 31.04 -8.30
CA ILE A 458 2.53 29.78 -7.68
C ILE A 458 1.53 30.05 -6.55
N ASN A 459 0.40 29.34 -6.58
CA ASN A 459 -0.66 29.42 -5.58
C ASN A 459 -0.48 28.39 -4.47
N ALA A 460 -0.16 27.16 -4.85
CA ALA A 460 -0.01 26.04 -3.94
C ALA A 460 1.21 25.21 -4.32
N ILE A 461 1.99 24.77 -3.33
CA ILE A 461 3.14 23.90 -3.54
C ILE A 461 3.16 22.75 -2.53
N VAL A 462 3.42 21.54 -3.03
CA VAL A 462 3.76 20.37 -2.22
C VAL A 462 5.26 20.11 -2.33
N ILE A 463 5.94 19.99 -1.20
CA ILE A 463 7.38 19.70 -1.12
C ILE A 463 7.54 18.33 -0.45
N GLY A 464 7.88 17.31 -1.23
CA GLY A 464 8.06 15.94 -0.77
C GLY A 464 9.52 15.52 -0.65
N GLY A 465 9.93 15.01 0.50
CA GLY A 465 11.30 14.55 0.73
C GLY A 465 11.51 13.96 2.13
N HIS A 466 12.61 13.24 2.34
CA HIS A 466 12.91 12.74 3.68
C HIS A 466 13.20 13.92 4.61
N GLY A 467 12.44 14.02 5.69
CA GLY A 467 12.43 15.21 6.53
C GLY A 467 13.08 14.98 7.88
N ASN A 468 13.62 16.06 8.43
CA ASN A 468 13.81 16.22 9.86
C ASN A 468 13.40 17.67 10.25
N PRO A 469 13.43 18.07 11.54
CA PRO A 469 12.96 19.40 11.93
C PRO A 469 13.70 20.59 11.30
N ASN A 470 14.87 20.37 10.72
CA ASN A 470 15.75 21.43 10.21
C ASN A 470 16.08 21.27 8.71
N SER A 471 15.65 20.19 8.03
CA SER A 471 15.91 20.02 6.61
C SER A 471 14.95 19.07 5.90
N ILE A 472 14.91 19.17 4.58
CA ILE A 472 14.19 18.29 3.66
C ILE A 472 15.19 17.76 2.62
N GLU A 473 15.37 16.45 2.57
CA GLU A 473 16.26 15.77 1.61
C GLU A 473 15.60 15.64 0.25
N LEU A 474 16.26 16.20 -0.76
CA LEU A 474 15.83 16.19 -2.16
C LEU A 474 16.64 15.19 -3.00
N GLY A 475 17.90 14.93 -2.66
CA GLY A 475 18.77 14.09 -3.47
C GLY A 475 19.84 13.30 -2.74
N ALA A 476 20.54 12.44 -3.48
CA ALA A 476 21.53 11.48 -2.94
C ALA A 476 22.88 12.11 -2.59
N SER A 477 23.07 13.39 -2.90
CA SER A 477 24.32 14.11 -2.66
C SER A 477 24.56 14.29 -1.16
N SER A 478 25.49 13.52 -0.58
CA SER A 478 25.94 13.73 0.79
C SER A 478 26.62 15.10 0.91
N GLY A 479 25.92 16.10 1.44
CA GLY A 479 26.41 17.47 1.68
C GLY A 479 25.31 18.53 1.59
N ASP A 480 25.68 19.81 1.71
CA ASP A 480 24.75 20.97 1.69
C ASP A 480 23.87 21.04 0.43
N ARG A 481 24.30 20.45 -0.69
CA ARG A 481 23.59 20.58 -1.98
C ARG A 481 22.50 19.55 -2.24
N GLY A 482 22.23 18.67 -1.27
CA GLY A 482 21.21 17.62 -1.40
C GLY A 482 19.90 17.95 -0.68
N ASN A 483 19.86 19.02 0.12
CA ASN A 483 18.77 19.31 1.05
C ASN A 483 18.37 20.77 1.00
N ILE A 484 17.10 21.07 1.24
CA ILE A 484 16.69 22.40 1.70
C ILE A 484 16.87 22.41 3.23
N ASP A 485 17.70 23.29 3.76
CA ASP A 485 17.98 23.38 5.19
C ASP A 485 18.00 24.82 5.73
N MET A 486 18.30 24.96 7.02
CA MET A 486 18.25 26.27 7.71
C MET A 486 19.25 27.30 7.19
N SER A 487 20.24 26.90 6.39
CA SER A 487 21.20 27.83 5.76
C SER A 487 20.65 28.51 4.51
N ASP A 488 19.61 27.94 3.89
CA ASP A 488 19.00 28.42 2.63
C ASP A 488 17.97 29.55 2.82
N LYS A 489 17.98 30.22 3.98
CA LYS A 489 16.97 31.25 4.29
C LYS A 489 16.95 32.34 3.22
N HIS A 490 18.12 32.78 2.77
CA HIS A 490 18.22 33.88 1.81
C HIS A 490 17.70 33.47 0.43
N GLU A 491 18.05 32.28 -0.02
CA GLU A 491 17.60 31.68 -1.26
C GLU A 491 16.07 31.52 -1.27
N LEU A 492 15.49 31.08 -0.14
CA LEU A 492 14.04 31.02 0.03
C LEU A 492 13.38 32.41 -0.03
N GLU A 493 13.96 33.42 0.63
CA GLU A 493 13.45 34.81 0.59
C GLU A 493 13.43 35.39 -0.82
N VAL A 494 14.43 35.06 -1.65
CA VAL A 494 14.50 35.49 -3.06
C VAL A 494 13.32 34.94 -3.86
N LEU A 495 12.84 33.74 -3.55
CA LEU A 495 11.70 33.13 -4.23
C LEU A 495 10.34 33.74 -3.87
N ARG A 496 10.26 34.67 -2.93
CA ARG A 496 8.98 35.26 -2.50
C ARG A 496 8.15 35.81 -3.66
N ASP A 497 8.78 36.45 -4.63
CA ASP A 497 8.09 37.05 -5.79
C ASP A 497 7.56 36.02 -6.79
N SER A 498 7.99 34.75 -6.67
CA SER A 498 7.52 33.61 -7.46
C SER A 498 6.15 33.08 -7.01
N PHE A 499 5.66 33.53 -5.85
CA PHE A 499 4.40 33.11 -5.25
C PHE A 499 3.35 34.21 -5.29
N VAL A 500 2.08 33.83 -5.15
CA VAL A 500 0.99 34.78 -4.89
C VAL A 500 1.08 35.35 -3.48
N GLU A 501 0.24 36.33 -3.15
CA GLU A 501 0.08 36.79 -1.76
C GLU A 501 -0.46 35.63 -0.92
N THR A 502 0.32 35.20 0.09
CA THR A 502 0.04 34.07 0.98
C THR A 502 -0.18 32.73 0.24
N PRO A 503 0.88 32.11 -0.32
CA PRO A 503 0.76 30.81 -0.97
C PRO A 503 0.45 29.71 0.05
N GLN A 504 -0.12 28.61 -0.44
CA GLN A 504 -0.34 27.40 0.35
C GLN A 504 0.82 26.44 0.20
N VAL A 505 1.42 26.00 1.31
CA VAL A 505 2.60 25.12 1.28
C VAL A 505 2.31 23.86 2.08
N VAL A 506 2.53 22.70 1.48
CA VAL A 506 2.46 21.42 2.18
C VAL A 506 3.80 20.72 2.12
N ILE A 507 4.36 20.40 3.27
CA ILE A 507 5.59 19.60 3.36
C ILE A 507 5.22 18.14 3.63
N VAL A 508 5.62 17.24 2.73
CA VAL A 508 5.52 15.80 2.92
C VAL A 508 6.90 15.28 3.32
N GLY A 509 7.20 15.35 4.62
CA GLY A 509 8.47 14.90 5.18
C GLY A 509 8.41 14.77 6.69
N CYS A 510 9.04 13.74 7.24
CA CYS A 510 8.98 13.41 8.66
C CYS A 510 9.43 14.56 9.58
N SER A 511 8.63 14.89 10.60
CA SER A 511 9.00 15.85 11.66
C SER A 511 9.42 17.26 11.20
N THR A 512 9.15 17.67 9.96
CA THR A 512 9.56 18.98 9.43
C THR A 512 8.85 20.13 10.14
N GLY A 513 7.65 19.90 10.66
CA GLY A 513 6.88 20.82 11.50
C GLY A 513 7.16 20.73 13.00
N LYS A 514 8.07 19.86 13.46
CA LYS A 514 8.28 19.58 14.89
C LYS A 514 8.79 20.78 15.71
N LYS A 515 9.48 21.74 15.09
CA LYS A 515 10.09 22.89 15.78
C LYS A 515 9.47 24.20 15.29
N ALA A 516 9.12 25.08 16.24
CA ALA A 516 8.63 26.43 15.96
C ALA A 516 9.64 27.32 15.20
N ASN A 517 10.94 26.98 15.23
CA ASN A 517 12.00 27.65 14.47
C ASN A 517 12.73 26.68 13.52
N GLY A 518 12.02 25.64 13.07
CA GLY A 518 12.53 24.64 12.13
C GLY A 518 12.34 25.04 10.67
N ILE A 519 12.59 24.07 9.78
CA ILE A 519 12.53 24.26 8.32
C ILE A 519 11.17 24.73 7.84
N ALA A 520 10.09 24.16 8.39
CA ALA A 520 8.73 24.57 8.08
C ALA A 520 8.46 26.04 8.44
N ALA A 521 8.87 26.47 9.64
CA ALA A 521 8.70 27.85 10.06
C ALA A 521 9.53 28.83 9.22
N MET A 522 10.75 28.44 8.83
CA MET A 522 11.60 29.26 7.95
C MET A 522 10.98 29.44 6.57
N ILE A 523 10.43 28.38 5.95
CA ILE A 523 9.75 28.47 4.66
C ILE A 523 8.50 29.35 4.78
N SER A 524 7.72 29.18 5.85
CA SER A 524 6.52 29.99 6.11
C SER A 524 6.85 31.49 6.22
N ASP A 525 7.90 31.84 6.96
CA ASP A 525 8.40 33.22 7.13
C ASP A 525 8.92 33.80 5.81
N ALA A 526 9.75 33.04 5.07
CA ALA A 526 10.36 33.49 3.82
C ALA A 526 9.32 33.82 2.74
N TRP A 527 8.25 33.04 2.65
CA TRP A 527 7.22 33.17 1.60
C TRP A 527 5.92 33.82 2.06
N ASP A 528 5.80 34.17 3.34
CA ASP A 528 4.55 34.64 3.96
C ASP A 528 3.39 33.65 3.73
N ALA A 529 3.69 32.35 3.87
CA ALA A 529 2.83 31.25 3.42
C ALA A 529 1.90 30.71 4.53
N GLU A 530 0.76 30.14 4.12
CA GLU A 530 0.01 29.20 4.97
C GLU A 530 0.61 27.81 4.79
N LEU A 531 1.31 27.31 5.82
CA LEU A 531 2.12 26.11 5.70
C LEU A 531 1.62 24.98 6.60
N TRP A 532 1.62 23.76 6.06
CA TRP A 532 1.28 22.52 6.76
C TRP A 532 2.45 21.53 6.71
N ALA A 533 2.84 20.99 7.86
CA ALA A 533 3.98 20.09 7.97
C ALA A 533 3.83 19.06 9.10
N PRO A 534 4.32 17.82 8.94
CA PRO A 534 4.29 16.80 9.99
C PRO A 534 5.09 17.19 11.23
N THR A 535 4.47 17.13 12.42
CA THR A 535 5.15 17.34 13.71
C THR A 535 5.80 16.07 14.26
N MET A 536 5.47 14.91 13.69
CA MET A 536 5.97 13.59 14.10
C MET A 536 6.58 12.83 12.91
N PRO A 537 7.46 11.83 13.17
CA PRO A 537 7.91 10.88 12.16
C PRO A 537 6.76 9.99 11.66
N SER A 538 6.81 9.55 10.40
CA SER A 538 5.80 8.68 9.79
C SER A 538 5.81 7.23 10.32
N ASP A 539 6.87 6.82 11.01
CA ASP A 539 7.04 5.49 11.61
C ASP A 539 6.52 5.39 13.05
N VAL A 540 6.15 6.50 13.68
CA VAL A 540 5.55 6.49 15.03
C VAL A 540 4.07 6.12 14.92
N ILE A 541 3.78 4.83 15.07
CA ILE A 541 2.44 4.34 15.38
C ILE A 541 2.17 4.69 16.84
N THR A 542 1.38 5.73 17.10
CA THR A 542 0.92 6.01 18.47
C THR A 542 -0.08 4.93 18.87
N GLU A 543 0.15 4.27 20.01
CA GLU A 543 -0.71 3.19 20.52
C GLU A 543 -2.12 3.67 20.92
N ASP A 544 -2.34 4.98 21.02
CA ASP A 544 -3.55 5.55 21.62
C ASP A 544 -4.77 5.67 20.70
N GLU A 545 -4.64 5.52 19.38
CA GLU A 545 -5.80 5.36 18.50
C GLU A 545 -5.43 4.43 17.35
N GLY A 546 -6.07 3.27 17.25
CA GLY A 546 -5.86 2.24 16.22
C GLY A 546 -6.15 2.63 14.77
N LYS A 547 -5.96 3.91 14.41
CA LYS A 547 -5.72 4.36 13.04
C LYS A 547 -4.21 4.42 12.87
N LYS A 548 -3.67 3.53 12.04
CA LYS A 548 -2.40 3.81 11.36
C LYS A 548 -2.63 5.15 10.65
N VAL A 549 -2.12 6.24 11.22
CA VAL A 549 -2.01 7.52 10.52
C VAL A 549 -0.94 7.28 9.46
N ILE A 550 -1.33 6.55 8.40
CA ILE A 550 -0.87 6.94 7.07
C ILE A 550 -1.26 8.41 7.05
N MET A 551 -0.28 9.29 7.01
CA MET A 551 -0.50 10.72 6.88
C MET A 551 -1.24 10.93 5.55
N ASP A 552 -2.54 10.71 5.56
CA ASP A 552 -3.43 11.43 4.68
C ASP A 552 -3.08 12.89 4.92
N LEU A 553 -2.94 13.67 3.86
CA LEU A 553 -2.86 15.15 3.90
C LEU A 553 -3.92 15.81 4.82
N LEU A 554 -4.89 15.03 5.32
CA LEU A 554 -5.95 15.34 6.27
C LEU A 554 -5.52 15.40 7.75
N THR A 555 -4.30 15.05 8.15
CA THR A 555 -3.82 15.17 9.55
C THR A 555 -2.70 16.18 9.74
N LEU A 556 -2.56 17.14 8.83
CA LEU A 556 -1.52 18.17 8.95
C LEU A 556 -1.98 19.33 9.83
N GLU A 557 -1.09 19.79 10.72
CA GLU A 557 -1.33 20.98 11.54
C GLU A 557 -0.77 22.22 10.81
N PRO A 558 -1.50 23.35 10.82
CA PRO A 558 -0.98 24.62 10.31
C PRO A 558 0.18 25.12 11.18
N VAL A 559 1.25 25.54 10.54
CA VAL A 559 2.45 26.11 11.18
C VAL A 559 2.23 27.60 11.46
N ASP A 560 1.14 27.97 12.15
CA ASP A 560 1.13 29.13 13.08
C ASP A 560 -0.19 29.34 13.85
N LYS A 561 -0.09 29.07 15.16
CA LYS A 561 -0.52 29.86 16.34
C LYS A 561 -0.58 28.86 17.48
N THR A 562 0.49 28.82 18.26
CA THR A 562 0.56 28.07 19.51
C THR A 562 -0.62 28.46 20.40
N VAL A 563 -1.66 27.61 20.49
CA VAL A 563 -2.60 27.71 21.61
C VAL A 563 -1.91 27.03 22.79
N ILE A 564 -1.13 27.82 23.52
CA ILE A 564 -0.63 27.41 24.83
C ILE A 564 -1.83 27.52 25.77
N ASP A 565 -2.51 26.42 26.04
CA ASP A 565 -3.48 26.38 27.14
C ASP A 565 -2.72 26.11 28.44
N VAL A 566 -2.82 27.06 29.35
CA VAL A 566 -2.25 26.98 30.69
C VAL A 566 -3.40 26.67 31.61
N ASP A 567 -3.41 25.48 32.18
CA ASP A 567 -4.49 25.12 33.10
C ASP A 567 -4.51 26.03 34.33
N ALA A 568 -5.58 25.93 35.13
CA ALA A 568 -5.74 26.72 36.35
C ALA A 568 -4.60 26.54 37.39
N ASN A 569 -3.67 25.61 37.17
CA ASN A 569 -2.51 25.33 38.01
C ASN A 569 -1.18 25.74 37.37
N GLY A 570 -1.17 26.38 36.20
CA GLY A 570 0.06 26.81 35.53
C GLY A 570 0.77 25.73 34.71
N LYS A 571 0.13 24.59 34.46
CA LYS A 571 0.71 23.50 33.66
C LYS A 571 0.37 23.70 32.19
N MET A 572 1.41 23.69 31.34
CA MET A 572 1.24 23.77 29.88
C MET A 572 0.73 22.42 29.35
N HIS A 573 -0.36 22.45 28.60
CA HIS A 573 -0.87 21.28 27.87
C HIS A 573 -0.71 21.53 26.37
N MET A 574 -0.08 20.59 25.66
CA MET A 574 -0.16 20.51 24.21
C MET A 574 -1.37 19.63 23.86
N ASN A 575 -2.44 20.23 23.37
CA ASN A 575 -3.59 19.48 22.84
C ASN A 575 -3.40 19.30 21.33
N ALA A 576 -3.38 18.05 20.86
CA ALA A 576 -3.48 17.73 19.44
C ALA A 576 -4.93 17.98 18.98
N LEU A 577 -5.13 19.01 18.15
CA LEU A 577 -6.38 19.24 17.44
C LEU A 577 -6.19 18.74 16.01
N TYR A 578 -6.78 17.59 15.68
CA TYR A 578 -6.82 17.12 14.30
C TYR A 578 -7.76 18.02 13.47
N GLU A 579 -7.19 18.91 12.65
CA GLU A 579 -7.96 19.73 11.71
C GLU A 579 -8.10 19.00 10.36
N VAL A 580 -9.35 18.75 9.93
CA VAL A 580 -9.63 18.18 8.60
C VAL A 580 -9.59 19.29 7.58
N VAL A 581 -8.63 19.23 6.64
CA VAL A 581 -8.54 20.20 5.53
C VAL A 581 -9.29 19.67 4.31
N LYS A 582 -10.17 20.48 3.71
CA LYS A 582 -10.91 20.13 2.48
C LYS A 582 -10.36 20.90 1.29
N PHE A 583 -10.12 20.20 0.19
CA PHE A 583 -9.73 20.84 -1.07
C PHE A 583 -10.98 21.19 -1.88
N LYS A 584 -11.19 22.47 -2.17
CA LYS A 584 -12.30 22.96 -2.99
C LYS A 584 -11.78 23.92 -4.05
N ASP A 585 -12.10 23.64 -5.31
CA ASP A 585 -11.77 24.48 -6.47
C ASP A 585 -10.27 24.81 -6.61
N GLY A 586 -9.39 23.88 -6.22
CA GLY A 586 -7.94 24.07 -6.33
C GLY A 586 -7.28 24.68 -5.08
N ILE A 587 -8.04 24.95 -4.02
CA ILE A 587 -7.56 25.63 -2.81
C ILE A 587 -7.84 24.76 -1.57
N LEU A 588 -6.87 24.67 -0.65
CA LEU A 588 -7.07 24.08 0.68
C LEU A 588 -7.94 25.03 1.52
N GLN A 589 -9.09 24.55 1.97
CA GLN A 589 -10.00 25.27 2.85
C GLN A 589 -10.09 24.57 4.20
N LYS A 590 -10.03 25.35 5.28
CA LYS A 590 -10.30 24.85 6.64
C LYS A 590 -11.76 24.40 6.72
N ASP A 591 -12.00 23.14 7.10
CA ASP A 591 -13.34 22.67 7.45
C ASP A 591 -13.63 23.15 8.88
N LYS A 592 -14.61 24.03 9.05
CA LYS A 592 -14.95 24.65 10.33
C LYS A 592 -15.57 23.68 11.34
#